data_AF-A0A496SNP5-F1
#
_entry.id   AF-A0A496SNP5-F1
#
_cell.length_a   1.000
_cell.length_b   1.000
_cell.length_c   1.000
_cell.angle_alpha   90.00
_cell.angle_beta   90.00
_cell.angle_gamma   90.00
#
_symmetry.space_group_name_H-M   'P 1'
#
loop_
_entity.id
_entity.type
_entity.pdbx_description
1 polymer ?
#
loop_
_entity_poly.entity_id
_entity_poly.type
_entity_poly.pdbx_seq_one_letter_code
_entity_poly.pdbx_strand_id
1 'polypeptide(L)'
;MGQSMLVLGAFVLLTTVVLSVHRAILQNQDAADEAQYGIPAIALAQSIIEEASAKAFDEEVTGTPPPNLPDGFTQPSELGPEAGESYPNFDDVDDYDGLSVQDTTSVGATYTITASVYYVEVSAPDSAVSYPTFFKRLDVTVSSPFLSRPITLSHLFSYWSR
;
A
#
# COMPACT_ATOMS: atom_id res chain seq x y z
N MET A 1 18.01 0.23 62.51
CA MET A 1 17.44 1.41 61.82
C MET A 1 18.14 1.69 60.46
N GLY A 2 19.47 1.75 60.36
CA GLY A 2 20.17 1.98 59.08
C GLY A 2 20.04 0.85 58.04
N GLN A 3 20.03 -0.41 58.47
CA GLN A 3 19.84 -1.56 57.58
C GLN A 3 18.46 -1.58 56.91
N SER A 4 17.41 -1.18 57.64
CA SER A 4 16.04 -1.10 57.11
C SER A 4 15.89 0.00 56.05
N MET A 5 16.59 1.12 56.19
CA MET A 5 16.64 2.18 55.17
C MET A 5 17.38 1.74 53.90
N LEU A 6 18.49 1.01 54.04
CA LEU A 6 19.21 0.45 52.90
C LEU A 6 18.36 -0.59 52.14
N VAL A 7 17.62 -1.43 52.86
CA VAL A 7 16.69 -2.40 52.26
C VAL A 7 15.56 -1.68 51.50
N LEU A 8 14.94 -0.66 52.11
CA LEU A 8 13.92 0.16 51.44
C LEU A 8 14.46 0.84 50.16
N GLY A 9 15.67 1.40 50.23
CA GLY A 9 16.32 1.99 49.06
C GLY A 9 16.59 0.97 47.94
N ALA A 10 17.04 -0.24 48.30
CA ALA A 10 17.25 -1.34 47.36
C ALA A 10 15.94 -1.80 46.71
N PHE A 11 14.83 -1.84 47.46
CA PHE A 11 13.51 -2.16 46.91
C PHE A 11 13.01 -1.10 45.93
N VAL A 12 13.19 0.19 46.23
CA VAL A 12 12.82 1.27 45.31
C VAL A 12 13.65 1.18 44.02
N LEU A 13 14.98 1.00 44.13
CA LEU A 13 15.86 0.81 42.98
C LEU A 13 15.45 -0.40 42.15
N LEU A 14 15.23 -1.55 42.79
CA LEU A 14 14.78 -2.76 42.11
C LEU A 14 13.47 -2.53 41.35
N THR A 15 12.49 -1.87 41.99
CA THR A 15 11.19 -1.57 41.36
C THR A 15 11.35 -0.68 40.14
N THR A 16 12.20 0.36 40.21
CA THR A 16 12.46 1.23 39.05
C THR A 16 13.12 0.49 37.89
N VAL A 17 14.05 -0.43 38.18
CA VAL A 17 14.70 -1.26 37.16
C VAL A 17 13.69 -2.22 36.53
N VAL A 18 12.88 -2.91 37.34
CA VAL A 18 11.85 -3.84 36.84
C VAL A 18 10.84 -3.13 35.96
N LEU A 19 10.36 -1.94 36.37
CA LEU A 19 9.44 -1.14 35.57
C LEU A 19 10.08 -0.68 34.26
N SER A 20 11.36 -0.30 34.28
CA SER A 20 12.12 0.09 33.09
C SER A 20 12.23 -1.08 32.10
N VAL A 21 12.61 -2.27 32.59
CA VAL A 21 12.69 -3.49 31.78
C VAL A 21 11.32 -3.87 31.22
N HIS A 22 10.26 -3.77 32.01
CA HIS A 22 8.92 -4.10 31.54
C HIS A 22 8.45 -3.16 30.43
N ARG A 23 8.71 -1.84 30.56
CA ARG A 23 8.43 -0.88 29.49
C ARG A 23 9.23 -1.19 28.23
N ALA A 24 10.50 -1.55 28.36
CA ALA A 24 11.32 -1.96 27.22
C ALA A 24 10.78 -3.23 26.55
N ILE A 25 10.26 -4.20 27.30
CA ILE A 25 9.63 -5.41 26.74
C ILE A 25 8.36 -5.04 25.99
N LEU A 26 7.48 -4.22 26.55
CA LEU A 26 6.24 -3.80 25.90
C LEU A 26 6.51 -3.05 24.59
N GLN A 27 7.45 -2.11 24.59
CA GLN A 27 7.85 -1.39 23.39
C GLN A 27 8.40 -2.32 22.29
N ASN A 28 9.15 -3.36 22.68
CA ASN A 28 9.64 -4.34 21.72
C ASN A 28 8.52 -5.25 21.19
N GLN A 29 7.52 -5.57 22.00
CA GLN A 29 6.36 -6.34 21.57
C GLN A 29 5.53 -5.56 20.54
N ASP A 30 5.25 -4.28 20.81
CA ASP A 30 4.53 -3.41 19.87
C ASP A 30 5.26 -3.32 18.52
N ALA A 31 6.59 -3.15 18.54
CA ALA A 31 7.40 -3.11 17.32
C ALA A 31 7.43 -4.45 16.58
N ALA A 32 7.43 -5.58 17.31
CA ALA A 32 7.39 -6.91 16.72
C ALA A 32 6.04 -7.20 16.06
N ASP A 33 4.93 -6.79 16.69
CA ASP A 33 3.58 -6.94 16.15
C ASP A 33 3.39 -6.08 14.89
N GLU A 34 3.86 -4.82 14.90
CA GLU A 34 3.81 -3.96 13.71
C GLU A 34 4.62 -4.55 12.55
N ALA A 35 5.77 -5.17 12.82
CA ALA A 35 6.54 -5.87 11.79
C ALA A 35 5.83 -7.15 11.30
N GLN A 36 5.23 -7.92 12.21
CA GLN A 36 4.55 -9.18 11.91
C GLN A 36 3.37 -8.99 10.94
N TYR A 37 2.60 -7.92 11.09
CA TYR A 37 1.45 -7.62 10.21
C TYR A 37 1.79 -6.62 9.09
N GLY A 38 2.75 -5.72 9.32
CA GLY A 38 3.16 -4.71 8.35
C GLY A 38 3.93 -5.27 7.16
N ILE A 39 4.84 -6.22 7.39
CA ILE A 39 5.64 -6.82 6.29
C ILE A 39 4.74 -7.56 5.29
N PRO A 40 3.79 -8.43 5.70
CA PRO A 40 2.85 -9.05 4.76
C PRO A 40 1.99 -8.03 4.02
N ALA A 41 1.52 -6.96 4.68
CA ALA A 41 0.73 -5.93 4.02
C ALA A 41 1.51 -5.20 2.91
N ILE A 42 2.78 -4.89 3.15
CA ILE A 42 3.68 -4.32 2.14
C ILE A 42 3.85 -5.30 0.97
N ALA A 43 4.09 -6.59 1.26
CA ALA A 43 4.27 -7.60 0.23
C ALA A 43 3.01 -7.78 -0.64
N LEU A 44 1.81 -7.74 -0.04
CA LEU A 44 0.55 -7.77 -0.77
C LEU A 44 0.38 -6.54 -1.69
N ALA A 45 0.67 -5.34 -1.16
CA ALA A 45 0.61 -4.12 -1.95
C ALA A 45 1.60 -4.16 -3.14
N GLN A 46 2.82 -4.64 -2.89
CA GLN A 46 3.84 -4.82 -3.93
C GLN A 46 3.41 -5.83 -4.98
N SER A 47 2.79 -6.94 -4.58
CA SER A 47 2.30 -7.95 -5.52
C SER A 47 1.30 -7.36 -6.52
N ILE A 48 0.37 -6.50 -6.08
CA ILE A 48 -0.59 -5.84 -6.98
C ILE A 48 0.12 -4.86 -7.92
N ILE A 49 1.09 -4.08 -7.42
CA ILE A 49 1.88 -3.18 -8.24
C ILE A 49 2.67 -3.95 -9.31
N GLU A 50 3.27 -5.07 -8.93
CA GLU A 50 4.00 -5.95 -9.85
C GLU A 50 3.07 -6.55 -10.91
N GLU A 51 1.88 -7.00 -10.51
CA GLU A 51 0.85 -7.52 -11.41
C GLU A 51 0.44 -6.45 -12.44
N ALA A 52 0.10 -5.24 -11.98
CA ALA A 52 -0.23 -4.11 -12.85
C ALA A 52 0.95 -3.71 -13.75
N SER A 53 2.19 -3.78 -13.25
CA SER A 53 3.38 -3.43 -14.03
C SER A 53 3.68 -4.36 -15.19
N ALA A 54 3.12 -5.57 -15.17
CA ALA A 54 3.21 -6.53 -16.25
C ALA A 54 2.13 -6.31 -17.33
N LYS A 55 1.19 -5.39 -17.12
CA LYS A 55 0.08 -5.08 -18.03
C LYS A 55 0.41 -3.92 -18.97
N ALA A 56 -0.42 -3.75 -19.98
CA ALA A 56 -0.31 -2.60 -20.87
C ALA A 56 -0.66 -1.30 -20.11
N PHE A 57 -0.21 -0.16 -20.61
CA PHE A 57 -0.54 1.13 -19.99
C PHE A 57 -2.03 1.48 -20.12
N ASP A 58 -2.67 1.00 -21.18
CA ASP A 58 -4.03 1.32 -21.62
C ASP A 58 -4.42 0.33 -22.72
N GLU A 59 -5.69 -0.06 -22.82
CA GLU A 59 -6.20 -0.96 -23.86
C GLU A 59 -5.87 -0.47 -25.28
N GLU A 60 -5.92 0.85 -25.50
CA GLU A 60 -5.73 1.50 -26.82
C GLU A 60 -4.30 1.35 -27.36
N VAL A 61 -3.32 1.02 -26.50
CA VAL A 61 -1.92 0.83 -26.92
C VAL A 61 -1.52 -0.62 -27.11
N THR A 62 -2.39 -1.58 -26.80
CA THR A 62 -2.15 -3.01 -27.03
C THR A 62 -2.12 -3.35 -28.54
N GLY A 63 -2.79 -2.54 -29.36
CA GLY A 63 -2.90 -2.69 -30.81
C GLY A 63 -2.11 -1.64 -31.60
N THR A 64 -2.82 -0.85 -32.41
CA THR A 64 -2.24 0.29 -33.14
C THR A 64 -2.54 1.55 -32.33
N PRO A 65 -1.53 2.18 -31.70
CA PRO A 65 -1.76 3.34 -30.86
C PRO A 65 -2.49 4.45 -31.64
N PRO A 66 -3.49 5.12 -31.04
CA PRO A 66 -4.16 6.24 -31.65
C PRO A 66 -3.15 7.34 -32.03
N PRO A 67 -3.34 8.06 -33.15
CA PRO A 67 -2.43 9.14 -33.54
C PRO A 67 -2.52 10.37 -32.62
N ASN A 68 -3.53 10.43 -31.74
CA ASN A 68 -3.89 11.58 -30.90
C ASN A 68 -3.55 11.38 -29.41
N LEU A 69 -2.54 10.57 -29.07
CA LEU A 69 -2.08 10.46 -27.68
C LEU A 69 -1.55 11.81 -27.14
N PRO A 70 -1.84 12.17 -25.88
CA PRO A 70 -2.49 11.35 -24.85
C PRO A 70 -4.03 11.37 -24.88
N ASP A 71 -4.67 12.24 -25.67
CA ASP A 71 -6.14 12.36 -25.72
C ASP A 71 -6.86 11.10 -26.24
N GLY A 72 -6.11 10.15 -26.79
CA GLY A 72 -6.63 8.85 -27.24
C GLY A 72 -6.56 7.73 -26.20
N PHE A 73 -6.09 8.00 -24.97
CA PHE A 73 -6.18 7.04 -23.86
C PHE A 73 -7.60 7.05 -23.23
N THR A 74 -7.88 6.07 -22.38
CA THR A 74 -9.10 6.00 -21.56
C THR A 74 -9.36 7.32 -20.83
N GLN A 75 -10.61 7.79 -20.85
CA GLN A 75 -10.92 9.05 -20.17
C GLN A 75 -10.79 8.88 -18.64
N PRO A 76 -10.39 9.92 -17.90
CA PRO A 76 -10.25 9.84 -16.44
C PRO A 76 -11.52 9.41 -15.68
N SER A 77 -12.70 9.61 -16.27
CA SER A 77 -13.99 9.17 -15.70
C SER A 77 -14.38 7.73 -16.05
N GLU A 78 -13.66 7.14 -17.00
CA GLU A 78 -13.86 5.79 -17.52
C GLU A 78 -12.78 4.82 -17.01
N LEU A 79 -11.83 5.31 -16.19
CA LEU A 79 -10.86 4.46 -15.50
C LEU A 79 -11.57 3.41 -14.62
N GLY A 80 -11.00 2.22 -14.61
CA GLY A 80 -11.55 1.04 -13.94
C GLY A 80 -11.97 -0.03 -14.94
N PRO A 81 -12.38 -1.20 -14.45
CA PRO A 81 -12.56 -2.38 -15.29
C PRO A 81 -13.74 -2.24 -16.26
N GLU A 82 -13.51 -2.58 -17.53
CA GLU A 82 -14.56 -2.60 -18.55
C GLU A 82 -15.57 -3.76 -18.38
N ALA A 83 -16.57 -3.76 -19.25
CA ALA A 83 -17.64 -4.76 -19.23
C ALA A 83 -17.10 -6.17 -19.58
N GLY A 84 -16.86 -6.97 -18.54
CA GLY A 84 -16.36 -8.35 -18.67
C GLY A 84 -15.04 -8.58 -17.96
N GLU A 85 -14.38 -7.50 -17.57
CA GLU A 85 -13.15 -7.43 -16.78
C GLU A 85 -13.45 -7.70 -15.30
N SER A 86 -12.61 -8.50 -14.63
CA SER A 86 -12.68 -8.64 -13.17
C SER A 86 -11.39 -9.23 -12.63
N TYR A 87 -10.99 -8.77 -11.45
CA TYR A 87 -9.81 -9.30 -10.76
C TYR A 87 -9.91 -10.82 -10.60
N PRO A 88 -8.88 -11.60 -10.98
CA PRO A 88 -7.51 -11.22 -11.33
C PRO A 88 -7.21 -11.08 -12.84
N ASN A 89 -8.23 -11.03 -13.69
CA ASN A 89 -8.06 -11.00 -15.15
C ASN A 89 -8.23 -9.57 -15.69
N PHE A 90 -7.36 -8.67 -15.23
CA PHE A 90 -7.21 -7.32 -15.81
C PHE A 90 -6.18 -7.36 -16.93
N ASP A 91 -6.36 -6.57 -17.97
CA ASP A 91 -5.49 -6.57 -19.15
C ASP A 91 -4.62 -5.30 -19.28
N ASP A 92 -4.99 -4.22 -18.61
CA ASP A 92 -4.23 -2.98 -18.54
C ASP A 92 -4.06 -2.43 -17.10
N VAL A 93 -3.54 -1.20 -16.98
CA VAL A 93 -3.22 -0.57 -15.68
C VAL A 93 -4.44 0.11 -15.07
N ASP A 94 -5.34 0.66 -15.87
CA ASP A 94 -6.51 1.41 -15.42
C ASP A 94 -7.61 0.54 -14.84
N ASP A 95 -7.69 -0.72 -15.24
CA ASP A 95 -8.51 -1.75 -14.62
C ASP A 95 -8.38 -1.86 -13.10
N TYR A 96 -7.21 -1.48 -12.56
CA TYR A 96 -6.95 -1.53 -11.12
C TYR A 96 -7.66 -0.40 -10.36
N ASP A 97 -8.23 0.61 -11.04
CA ASP A 97 -9.01 1.63 -10.36
C ASP A 97 -10.29 1.05 -9.76
N GLY A 98 -10.50 1.33 -8.47
CA GLY A 98 -11.64 0.81 -7.74
C GLY A 98 -11.53 -0.67 -7.33
N LEU A 99 -10.37 -1.31 -7.54
CA LEU A 99 -10.12 -2.67 -7.03
C LEU A 99 -10.35 -2.70 -5.51
N SER A 100 -11.07 -3.72 -5.04
CA SER A 100 -11.26 -4.00 -3.62
C SER A 100 -11.35 -5.51 -3.38
N VAL A 101 -10.27 -6.10 -2.89
CA VAL A 101 -10.18 -7.54 -2.62
C VAL A 101 -9.75 -7.82 -1.19
N GLN A 102 -10.07 -9.01 -0.69
CA GLN A 102 -9.63 -9.47 0.62
C GLN A 102 -8.68 -10.65 0.46
N ASP A 103 -7.58 -10.62 1.20
CA ASP A 103 -6.64 -11.73 1.28
C ASP A 103 -6.39 -12.10 2.75
N THR A 104 -6.30 -13.40 3.01
CA THR A 104 -5.98 -13.93 4.34
C THR A 104 -4.59 -14.55 4.27
N THR A 105 -3.63 -13.91 4.92
CA THR A 105 -2.24 -14.39 4.89
C THR A 105 -2.06 -15.61 5.78
N SER A 106 -0.91 -16.27 5.65
CA SER A 106 -0.50 -17.42 6.46
C SER A 106 -0.46 -17.14 7.98
N VAL A 107 -0.46 -15.88 8.38
CA VAL A 107 -0.50 -15.42 9.79
C VAL A 107 -1.94 -15.42 10.34
N GLY A 108 -2.96 -15.70 9.50
CA GLY A 108 -4.37 -15.73 9.89
C GLY A 108 -5.02 -14.35 10.00
N ALA A 109 -4.33 -13.31 9.55
CA ALA A 109 -4.86 -11.95 9.48
C ALA A 109 -5.52 -11.71 8.11
N THR A 110 -6.71 -11.11 8.13
CA THR A 110 -7.40 -10.65 6.93
C THR A 110 -6.96 -9.24 6.59
N TYR A 111 -6.61 -9.03 5.33
CA TYR A 111 -6.23 -7.75 4.75
C TYR A 111 -7.26 -7.36 3.69
N THR A 112 -7.65 -6.10 3.68
CA THR A 112 -8.42 -5.49 2.59
C THR A 112 -7.47 -4.67 1.76
N ILE A 113 -7.34 -5.04 0.49
CA ILE A 113 -6.47 -4.42 -0.49
C ILE A 113 -7.36 -3.61 -1.42
N THR A 114 -7.11 -2.32 -1.51
CA THR A 114 -7.80 -1.41 -2.42
C THR A 114 -6.79 -0.76 -3.35
N ALA A 115 -7.11 -0.61 -4.63
CA ALA A 115 -6.27 0.14 -5.54
C ALA A 115 -7.03 1.29 -6.20
N SER A 116 -6.30 2.35 -6.53
CA SER A 116 -6.83 3.51 -7.24
C SER A 116 -5.81 3.99 -8.26
N VAL A 117 -6.29 4.31 -9.46
CA VAL A 117 -5.48 4.76 -10.58
C VAL A 117 -5.94 6.13 -11.01
N TYR A 118 -4.99 7.01 -11.29
CA TYR A 118 -5.30 8.35 -11.79
C TYR A 118 -4.17 8.89 -12.64
N TYR A 119 -4.53 9.76 -13.59
CA TYR A 119 -3.54 10.51 -14.36
C TYR A 119 -2.84 11.55 -13.51
N VAL A 120 -1.56 11.76 -13.78
CA VAL A 120 -0.73 12.78 -13.12
C VAL A 120 0.18 13.49 -14.12
N GLU A 121 0.76 14.61 -13.69
CA GLU A 121 1.84 15.27 -14.44
C GLU A 121 3.20 15.06 -13.79
N VAL A 122 4.26 15.13 -14.58
CA VAL A 122 5.65 15.09 -14.07
C VAL A 122 5.94 16.25 -13.11
N SER A 123 5.31 17.41 -13.33
CA SER A 123 5.37 18.59 -12.46
C SER A 123 4.70 18.38 -11.10
N ALA A 124 3.71 17.48 -11.02
CA ALA A 124 2.88 17.25 -9.84
C ALA A 124 2.43 15.79 -9.76
N PRO A 125 3.35 14.82 -9.49
CA PRO A 125 3.04 13.39 -9.47
C PRO A 125 2.16 12.96 -8.28
N ASP A 126 1.96 13.86 -7.31
CA ASP A 126 1.07 13.66 -6.15
C ASP A 126 -0.33 14.25 -6.34
N SER A 127 -0.60 14.89 -7.49
CA SER A 127 -1.90 15.48 -7.77
C SER A 127 -2.52 14.81 -8.98
N ALA A 128 -3.69 14.20 -8.76
CA ALA A 128 -4.51 13.70 -9.84
C ALA A 128 -4.94 14.85 -10.77
N VAL A 129 -4.99 14.57 -12.07
CA VAL A 129 -5.53 15.46 -13.10
C VAL A 129 -6.72 14.81 -13.80
N SER A 130 -7.64 15.65 -14.28
CA SER A 130 -8.87 15.21 -14.95
C SER A 130 -8.75 15.23 -16.48
N TYR A 131 -7.56 14.99 -17.01
CA TYR A 131 -7.30 14.80 -18.44
C TYR A 131 -6.25 13.71 -18.64
N PRO A 132 -6.29 12.97 -19.76
CA PRO A 132 -5.29 11.97 -20.07
C PRO A 132 -3.87 12.55 -20.14
N THR A 133 -2.90 11.83 -19.59
CA THR A 133 -1.47 12.15 -19.70
C THR A 133 -0.68 10.87 -20.00
N PHE A 134 0.62 11.03 -20.28
CA PHE A 134 1.53 9.88 -20.43
C PHE A 134 1.91 9.22 -19.10
N PHE A 135 1.32 9.65 -17.98
CA PHE A 135 1.67 9.17 -16.65
C PHE A 135 0.40 8.80 -15.86
N LYS A 136 0.30 7.53 -15.49
CA LYS A 136 -0.72 7.03 -14.56
C LYS A 136 -0.02 6.71 -13.23
N ARG A 137 -0.65 7.07 -12.11
CA ARG A 137 -0.21 6.68 -10.78
C ARG A 137 -1.19 5.66 -10.22
N LEU A 138 -0.65 4.58 -9.67
CA LEU A 138 -1.37 3.53 -8.97
C LEU A 138 -1.07 3.64 -7.48
N ASP A 139 -2.10 3.84 -6.66
CA ASP A 139 -2.03 3.79 -5.21
C ASP A 139 -2.69 2.50 -4.71
N VAL A 140 -1.89 1.59 -4.14
CA VAL A 140 -2.38 0.37 -3.51
C VAL A 140 -2.37 0.55 -2.00
N THR A 141 -3.55 0.55 -1.40
CA THR A 141 -3.75 0.68 0.05
C THR A 141 -4.16 -0.65 0.65
N VAL A 142 -3.43 -1.10 1.66
CA VAL A 142 -3.70 -2.32 2.40
C VAL A 142 -4.07 -1.96 3.83
N SER A 143 -5.23 -2.43 4.26
CA SER A 143 -5.76 -2.21 5.61
C SER A 143 -6.08 -3.54 6.28
N SER A 144 -5.94 -3.58 7.61
CA SER A 144 -6.28 -4.75 8.41
C SER A 144 -6.64 -4.31 9.83
N PRO A 145 -7.52 -5.03 10.55
CA PRO A 145 -7.78 -4.77 11.97
C PRO A 145 -6.53 -4.85 12.85
N PHE A 146 -5.49 -5.55 12.40
CA PHE A 146 -4.22 -5.72 13.11
C PHE A 146 -3.19 -4.64 12.80
N LEU A 147 -3.46 -3.73 11.86
CA LEU A 147 -2.61 -2.60 11.55
C LEU A 147 -3.14 -1.34 12.25
N SER A 148 -2.25 -0.61 12.92
CA SER A 148 -2.59 0.69 13.54
C SER A 148 -3.06 1.73 12.53
N ARG A 149 -2.61 1.61 11.27
CA ARG A 149 -2.98 2.46 10.13
C ARG A 149 -2.85 1.68 8.82
N PRO A 150 -3.65 2.00 7.80
CA PRO A 150 -3.45 1.46 6.46
C PRO A 150 -2.06 1.81 5.92
N ILE A 151 -1.52 0.92 5.11
CA ILE A 151 -0.25 1.11 4.40
C ILE A 151 -0.58 1.36 2.94
N THR A 152 -0.11 2.48 2.38
CA THR A 152 -0.29 2.82 0.97
C THR A 152 1.05 2.81 0.27
N LEU A 153 1.16 2.04 -0.82
CA LEU A 153 2.27 2.09 -1.75
C LEU A 153 1.81 2.73 -3.05
N SER A 154 2.66 3.60 -3.60
CA SER A 154 2.38 4.32 -4.83
C SER A 154 3.41 3.96 -5.89
N HIS A 155 2.95 3.74 -7.12
CA HIS A 155 3.80 3.48 -8.27
C HIS A 155 3.41 4.38 -9.45
N LEU A 156 4.41 4.88 -10.16
CA LEU A 156 4.21 5.74 -11.33
C LEU A 156 4.49 4.95 -12.61
N PHE A 157 3.48 4.81 -13.45
CA PHE A 157 3.57 4.26 -14.79
C PHE A 157 3.80 5.39 -15.79
N SER A 158 4.60 5.10 -16.82
CA SER A 158 4.89 6.05 -17.88
C SER A 158 4.81 5.35 -19.24
N TYR A 159 4.12 5.98 -20.17
CA TYR A 159 4.05 5.53 -21.54
C TYR A 159 5.09 6.25 -22.41
N TRP A 160 5.81 5.47 -23.22
CA TRP A 160 6.77 5.99 -24.19
C TRP A 160 6.58 5.25 -25.52
N SER A 161 6.22 5.98 -26.57
CA SER A 161 6.26 5.44 -27.94
C SER A 161 7.72 5.20 -28.32
N ARG A 162 8.02 4.01 -28.83
CA ARG A 162 9.31 3.71 -29.47
C ARG A 162 9.42 4.34 -30.85
#